data_AF-A0A847C0U8-F1
#
_entry.id   AF-A0A847C0U8-F1
#
_cell.length_a   1.000
_cell.length_b   1.000
_cell.length_c   1.000
_cell.angle_alpha   90.00
_cell.angle_beta   90.00
_cell.angle_gamma   90.00
#
_symmetry.space_group_name_H-M   'P 1'
#
loop_
_entity.id
_entity.type
_entity.pdbx_description
1 polymer ?
#
loop_
_entity_poly.entity_id
_entity_poly.type
_entity_poly.pdbx_seq_one_letter_code
_entity_poly.pdbx_strand_id
1 'polypeptide(L)' 'MTDTSTEYLPISAEEMNQRGWEELDILFISGDAYVDHPSFGVPLLARLLE' A
#
# COMPACT_ATOMS: atom_id res chain seq x y z
N MET A 1 8.39 13.89 -18.16
CA MET A 1 8.39 12.42 -18.11
C MET A 1 8.53 12.04 -16.64
N THR A 2 7.44 12.07 -15.91
CA THR A 2 7.39 11.50 -14.56
C THR A 2 6.52 10.27 -14.71
N ASP A 3 7.18 9.12 -14.75
CA ASP A 3 6.56 7.82 -14.90
C ASP A 3 5.57 7.62 -13.75
N THR A 4 4.27 7.66 -14.04
CA THR A 4 3.21 7.19 -13.14
C THR A 4 3.29 5.66 -13.08
N SER A 5 4.40 5.13 -12.57
CA SER A 5 4.51 3.71 -12.28
C SER A 5 3.72 3.47 -11.00
N THR A 6 2.62 2.74 -11.12
CA THR A 6 1.73 2.35 -10.04
C THR A 6 2.50 1.52 -9.01
N GLU A 7 3.19 2.16 -8.06
CA GLU A 7 3.90 1.43 -7.01
C GLU A 7 2.90 0.66 -6.14
N TYR A 8 3.34 -0.46 -5.57
CA TYR A 8 2.55 -1.21 -4.61
C TYR A 8 2.40 -0.43 -3.30
N LEU A 9 1.43 -0.81 -2.48
CA LEU A 9 1.31 -0.27 -1.13
C LEU A 9 2.52 -0.74 -0.30
N PRO A 10 3.03 0.07 0.65
CA PRO A 10 4.13 -0.35 1.50
C PRO A 10 3.66 -1.47 2.42
N ILE A 11 4.43 -2.55 2.47
CA ILE A 11 4.19 -3.72 3.33
C ILE A 11 5.30 -3.87 4.37
N SER A 12 6.28 -2.96 4.39
CA SER A 12 7.42 -2.96 5.29
C SER A 12 7.80 -1.55 5.75
N ALA A 13 8.49 -1.47 6.89
CA ALA A 13 8.99 -0.20 7.42
C ALA A 13 10.06 0.45 6.51
N GLU A 14 10.81 -0.36 5.75
CA GLU A 14 11.79 0.17 4.80
C GLU A 14 11.11 0.93 3.65
N GLU A 15 10.04 0.36 3.08
CA GLU A 15 9.24 1.03 2.04
C GLU A 15 8.55 2.28 2.58
N MET A 16 8.09 2.28 3.84
CA MET A 16 7.58 3.49 4.50
C MET A 16 8.66 4.58 4.57
N ASN A 17 9.88 4.23 4.98
CA ASN A 17 10.99 5.18 5.06
C ASN A 17 11.38 5.73 3.68
N GLN A 18 11.35 4.90 2.64
CA GLN A 18 11.59 5.34 1.26
C GLN A 18 10.55 6.36 0.79
N ARG A 19 9.33 6.30 1.35
CA ARG A 19 8.23 7.26 1.12
C ARG A 19 8.21 8.44 2.08
N GLY A 20 9.11 8.47 3.05
CA GLY A 20 9.18 9.53 4.07
C GLY A 20 8.04 9.47 5.10
N TRP A 21 7.45 8.29 5.32
CA TRP A 21 6.40 8.11 6.32
C TRP A 21 7.02 7.80 7.69
N GLU A 22 6.68 8.61 8.69
CA GLU A 22 7.16 8.41 10.07
C GLU A 22 6.22 7.52 10.90
N GLU A 23 4.93 7.50 10.57
CA GLU A 23 3.90 6.71 11.26
C GLU A 23 2.75 6.28 10.32
N LEU A 24 1.88 5.38 10.80
CA LEU A 24 0.66 4.95 10.09
C LEU A 24 -0.57 5.33 10.91
N ASP A 25 -1.52 6.01 10.29
CA ASP A 25 -2.86 6.20 10.87
C ASP A 25 -3.68 4.90 10.84
N ILE A 26 -3.52 4.11 9.77
CA ILE A 26 -4.31 2.91 9.50
C ILE A 26 -3.36 1.81 9.02
N LEU A 27 -3.45 0.63 9.66
CA LEU A 27 -2.74 -0.58 9.24
C LEU A 27 -3.76 -1.65 8.83
N PHE A 28 -3.66 -2.09 7.58
CA PHE A 28 -4.46 -3.20 7.07
C PHE A 28 -3.74 -4.54 7.31
N ILE A 29 -4.43 -5.48 7.97
CA ILE A 29 -3.93 -6.85 8.18
C ILE A 29 -4.86 -7.79 7.42
N SER A 30 -4.32 -8.50 6.43
CA SER A 30 -5.07 -9.50 5.66
C SER A 30 -4.41 -10.88 5.75
N GLY A 31 -5.24 -11.92 5.77
CA GLY A 31 -4.82 -13.32 5.69
C GLY A 31 -4.92 -13.91 4.27
N ASP A 32 -5.48 -13.16 3.32
CA ASP A 32 -5.27 -13.44 1.90
C ASP A 32 -3.83 -13.04 1.57
N ALA A 33 -3.08 -13.86 0.84
CA ALA A 33 -1.67 -13.61 0.59
C ALA A 33 -1.45 -12.49 -0.46
N TYR A 34 -2.23 -11.40 -0.41
CA TYR A 34 -2.27 -10.36 -1.43
C TYR A 34 -2.57 -10.94 -2.83
N VAL A 35 -3.37 -12.01 -2.86
CA VAL A 35 -3.71 -12.77 -4.09
C VAL A 35 -4.87 -12.11 -4.83
N ASP A 36 -5.54 -11.15 -4.20
CA ASP A 36 -6.65 -10.44 -4.80
C ASP A 36 -6.17 -9.25 -5.64
N HIS A 37 -6.81 -9.10 -6.80
CA HIS A 37 -6.59 -8.02 -7.74
C HIS A 37 -6.56 -6.66 -7.01
N PRO A 38 -5.66 -5.72 -7.35
CA PRO A 38 -5.54 -4.41 -6.68
C PRO A 38 -6.78 -3.50 -6.80
N SER A 39 -7.85 -4.00 -7.43
CA SER A 39 -9.14 -3.31 -7.60
C SER A 39 -10.25 -3.91 -6.74
N PHE A 40 -9.93 -4.80 -5.80
CA PHE A 40 -10.90 -5.43 -4.92
C PHE A 40 -10.39 -5.53 -3.48
N GLY A 41 -11.32 -5.56 -2.53
CA GLY A 41 -11.02 -5.82 -1.12
C GLY A 41 -10.11 -4.77 -0.46
N VAL A 42 -9.16 -5.27 0.33
CA VAL A 42 -8.26 -4.48 1.19
C VAL A 42 -7.34 -3.53 0.40
N PRO A 43 -6.66 -3.97 -0.69
CA PRO A 43 -5.79 -3.08 -1.48
C PRO A 43 -6.50 -1.86 -2.09
N LEU A 44 -7.77 -1.99 -2.49
CA LEU A 44 -8.53 -0.86 -3.04
C LEU A 44 -8.77 0.22 -1.99
N LEU A 45 -9.16 -0.19 -0.77
CA LEU A 45 -9.39 0.75 0.34
C LEU A 45 -8.10 1.40 0.78
N ALA A 46 -7.01 0.63 0.88
CA ALA A 46 -5.71 1.16 1.24
C ALA A 46 -5.19 2.16 0.20
N ARG A 47 -5.35 1.91 -1.10
CA ARG A 47 -5.03 2.87 -2.17
C ARG A 47 -5.91 4.13 -2.14
N LEU A 48 -7.15 4.03 -1.67
CA LEU A 48 -8.01 5.21 -1.52
C LEU A 48 -7.57 6.11 -0.35
N LEU A 49 -6.93 5.52 0.67
CA LEU A 49 -6.53 6.19 1.91
C LEU A 49 -5.03 6.57 1.97
N GLU A 50 -4.21 5.98 1.09
CA GLU A 50 -2.79 6.30 0.86
C GLU A 50 -2.59 7.74 0.38
#